data_AF-A0A1C7MPY0-F1
#
_entry.id   AF-A0A1C7MPY0-F1
#
_cell.length_a   1.000
_cell.length_b   1.000
_cell.length_c   1.000
_cell.angle_alpha   90.00
_cell.angle_beta   90.00
_cell.angle_gamma   90.00
#
_symmetry.space_group_name_H-M   'P 1'
#
loop_
_entity.id
_entity.type
_entity.pdbx_description
1 polymer ?
#
loop_
_entity_poly.entity_id
_entity_poly.type
_entity_poly.pdbx_seq_one_letter_code
_entity_poly.pdbx_strand_id
1 'polypeptide(L)'
;MFPTASLVFSLLAIVYGQQIGTQVAETHHQLTFQQCTMSGCTTLSMPVVVDSNWCWLHSATGYTNCYTSNTWNVILCPDPVACVQNCTLDSGTYGITTSGDALTLKFVTGSNVSSCMYLMASDTSYQMFKLKNQEFAFNVDIITSCRRRTELILTGALRQEIDWDDPAYKVAGSFAT
;
A
#
# COMPACT_ATOMS: atom_id res chain seq x y z
N MET A 1 52.06 -14.42 -11.66
CA MET A 1 50.98 -13.47 -11.98
C MET A 1 49.67 -14.22 -11.72
N PHE A 2 48.97 -13.91 -10.62
CA PHE A 2 47.69 -14.53 -10.27
C PHE A 2 46.64 -13.42 -10.22
N PRO A 3 45.49 -13.55 -10.90
CA PRO A 3 44.45 -12.54 -10.82
C PRO A 3 43.65 -12.72 -9.54
N THR A 4 43.65 -11.70 -8.68
CA THR A 4 42.77 -11.58 -7.52
C THR A 4 41.33 -11.38 -8.01
N ALA A 5 40.48 -12.38 -7.82
CA ALA A 5 39.05 -12.27 -8.00
C ALA A 5 38.42 -11.62 -6.76
N SER A 6 37.89 -10.40 -6.89
CA SER A 6 37.10 -9.76 -5.84
C SER A 6 35.69 -10.34 -5.81
N LEU A 7 35.38 -11.13 -4.78
CA LEU A 7 34.00 -11.50 -4.45
C LEU A 7 33.30 -10.28 -3.83
N VAL A 8 32.34 -9.70 -4.54
CA VAL A 8 31.41 -8.70 -3.99
C VAL A 8 30.31 -9.46 -3.24
N PHE A 9 30.31 -9.37 -1.91
CA PHE A 9 29.30 -9.96 -1.05
C PHE A 9 28.13 -8.97 -0.92
N SER A 10 27.09 -9.13 -1.75
CA SER A 10 25.86 -8.36 -1.61
C SER A 10 25.11 -8.80 -0.36
N LEU A 11 25.09 -7.96 0.68
CA LEU A 11 24.27 -8.15 1.86
C LEU A 11 22.80 -7.91 1.48
N LEU A 12 22.04 -8.99 1.28
CA LEU A 12 20.59 -8.94 1.18
C LEU A 12 20.02 -8.60 2.56
N ALA A 13 19.66 -7.34 2.79
CA ALA A 13 18.89 -6.95 3.96
C ALA A 13 17.44 -7.42 3.79
N ILE A 14 17.09 -8.53 4.43
CA ILE A 14 15.71 -9.00 4.52
C ILE A 14 15.02 -8.13 5.58
N VAL A 15 14.08 -7.29 5.15
CA VAL A 15 13.22 -6.54 6.06
C VAL A 15 12.03 -7.43 6.39
N TYR A 16 11.89 -7.81 7.67
CA TYR A 16 10.71 -8.53 8.14
C TYR A 16 9.55 -7.54 8.30
N GLY A 17 8.54 -7.67 7.45
CA GLY A 17 7.26 -6.98 7.62
C GLY A 17 6.39 -7.65 8.69
N GLN A 18 5.21 -7.08 8.93
CA GLN A 18 4.19 -7.67 9.79
C GLN A 18 3.74 -9.04 9.24
N GLN A 19 3.37 -9.97 10.13
CA GLN A 19 2.89 -11.29 9.69
C GLN A 19 1.51 -11.22 9.01
N ILE A 20 1.22 -12.24 8.19
CA ILE A 20 -0.03 -12.37 7.43
C ILE A 20 -1.06 -13.13 8.29
N GLY A 21 -2.22 -12.52 8.52
CA GLY A 21 -3.38 -13.12 9.17
C GLY A 21 -4.14 -14.03 8.21
N THR A 22 -4.91 -14.96 8.77
CA THR A 22 -5.71 -15.93 7.99
C THR A 22 -7.14 -16.07 8.51
N GLN A 23 -7.57 -15.18 9.40
CA GLN A 23 -8.88 -15.20 10.02
C GLN A 23 -9.94 -14.57 9.12
N VAL A 24 -9.55 -13.60 8.31
CA VAL A 24 -10.32 -13.04 7.22
C VAL A 24 -9.53 -13.22 5.92
N ALA A 25 -10.22 -13.50 4.82
CA ALA A 25 -9.53 -13.58 3.53
C ALA A 25 -9.30 -12.17 3.01
N GLU A 26 -8.07 -11.86 2.59
CA GLU A 26 -7.79 -10.67 1.78
C GLU A 26 -8.29 -10.93 0.35
N THR A 27 -9.14 -10.04 -0.15
CA THR A 27 -9.61 -10.09 -1.53
C THR A 27 -9.49 -8.72 -2.17
N HIS A 28 -8.58 -8.61 -3.14
CA HIS A 28 -8.37 -7.37 -3.86
C HIS A 28 -9.51 -7.10 -4.83
N HIS A 29 -10.15 -5.95 -4.68
CA HIS A 29 -11.19 -5.51 -5.60
C HIS A 29 -10.56 -5.12 -6.94
N GLN A 30 -11.20 -5.50 -8.04
CA GLN A 30 -10.72 -5.16 -9.37
C GLN A 30 -11.20 -3.76 -9.78
N LEU A 31 -10.28 -2.94 -10.28
CA LEU A 31 -10.53 -1.64 -10.86
C LEU A 31 -10.03 -1.65 -12.31
N THR A 32 -10.90 -1.21 -13.21
CA THR A 32 -10.56 -1.09 -14.62
C THR A 32 -9.76 0.20 -14.86
N PHE A 33 -8.63 0.08 -15.54
CA PHE A 33 -7.72 1.17 -15.85
C PHE A 33 -7.43 1.18 -17.36
N GLN A 34 -7.18 2.35 -17.96
CA GLN A 34 -6.80 2.44 -19.37
C GLN A 34 -5.36 2.89 -19.54
N GLN A 35 -4.60 2.14 -20.33
CA GLN A 35 -3.27 2.54 -20.79
C GLN A 35 -3.36 2.95 -22.25
N CYS A 36 -2.95 4.18 -22.54
CA CYS A 36 -3.10 4.78 -23.86
C CYS A 36 -1.76 5.04 -24.54
N THR A 37 -1.77 4.93 -25.87
CA THR A 37 -0.72 5.36 -26.79
C THR A 37 -1.33 6.29 -27.83
N MET A 38 -0.52 6.90 -28.69
CA MET A 38 -1.04 7.73 -29.79
C MET A 38 -2.01 6.96 -30.71
N SER A 39 -1.90 5.63 -30.80
CA SER A 39 -2.76 4.78 -31.61
C SER A 39 -4.08 4.35 -30.94
N GLY A 40 -4.27 4.63 -29.64
CA GLY A 40 -5.46 4.24 -28.89
C GLY A 40 -5.16 3.68 -27.50
N CYS A 41 -6.21 3.22 -26.82
CA CYS A 41 -6.15 2.76 -25.42
C CYS A 41 -6.47 1.27 -25.28
N THR A 42 -5.78 0.62 -24.34
CA THR A 42 -6.04 -0.75 -23.91
C THR A 42 -6.55 -0.76 -22.48
N THR A 43 -7.60 -1.53 -22.25
CA THR A 43 -8.21 -1.71 -20.93
C THR A 43 -7.47 -2.78 -20.13
N LEU A 44 -7.13 -2.47 -18.89
CA LEU A 44 -6.47 -3.34 -17.92
C LEU A 44 -7.38 -3.51 -16.70
N SER A 45 -7.49 -4.73 -16.18
CA SER A 45 -8.11 -4.97 -14.87
C SER A 45 -7.00 -5.05 -13.83
N MET A 46 -7.02 -4.14 -12.87
CA MET A 46 -5.95 -3.96 -11.90
C MET A 46 -6.51 -4.06 -10.48
N PRO A 47 -5.90 -4.83 -9.58
CA PRO A 47 -6.35 -4.90 -8.20
C PRO A 47 -6.10 -3.58 -7.45
N VAL A 48 -6.92 -3.33 -6.44
CA VAL A 48 -6.65 -2.30 -5.41
C VAL A 48 -6.57 -2.96 -4.03
N VAL A 49 -5.68 -2.43 -3.19
CA VAL A 49 -5.44 -2.92 -1.82
C VAL A 49 -5.51 -1.79 -0.82
N VAL A 50 -6.10 -2.06 0.35
CA VAL A 50 -6.24 -1.09 1.43
C VAL A 50 -4.90 -0.87 2.12
N ASP A 51 -4.68 0.35 2.60
CA ASP A 51 -3.54 0.66 3.44
C ASP A 51 -3.56 -0.15 4.75
N SER A 52 -2.39 -0.63 5.18
CA SER A 52 -2.26 -1.51 6.34
C SER A 52 -2.67 -0.87 7.66
N ASN A 53 -2.71 0.46 7.78
CA ASN A 53 -3.20 1.12 9.00
C ASN A 53 -4.69 0.91 9.23
N TRP A 54 -5.43 0.62 8.16
CA TRP A 54 -6.85 0.31 8.27
C TRP A 54 -7.07 -1.16 8.61
N CYS A 55 -6.19 -2.07 8.18
CA CYS A 55 -6.25 -3.51 8.45
C CYS A 55 -6.39 -3.85 9.95
N TRP A 56 -7.03 -4.98 10.21
CA TRP A 56 -7.18 -5.46 11.58
C TRP A 56 -5.86 -6.10 12.06
N LEU A 57 -5.31 -5.58 13.15
CA LEU A 57 -4.10 -6.12 13.76
C LEU A 57 -4.43 -6.91 15.04
N HIS A 58 -4.20 -8.22 14.99
CA HIS A 58 -4.53 -9.14 16.07
C HIS A 58 -3.40 -10.13 16.35
N SER A 59 -3.50 -10.83 17.48
CA SER A 59 -2.55 -11.88 17.88
C SER A 59 -2.46 -12.96 16.81
N ALA A 60 -1.24 -13.38 16.50
CA ALA A 60 -0.94 -14.44 15.52
C ALA A 60 -1.59 -15.79 15.87
N THR A 61 -1.98 -15.99 17.13
CA THR A 61 -2.56 -17.24 17.62
C THR A 61 -4.05 -17.14 17.94
N GLY A 62 -4.72 -16.01 17.63
CA GLY A 62 -6.12 -15.83 18.02
C GLY A 62 -6.75 -14.54 17.50
N TYR A 63 -7.74 -14.03 18.24
CA TYR A 63 -8.53 -12.85 17.88
C TYR A 63 -8.28 -11.67 18.82
N THR A 64 -7.30 -11.77 19.71
CA THR A 64 -6.98 -10.69 20.66
C THR A 64 -6.33 -9.55 19.91
N ASN A 65 -6.91 -8.35 19.99
CA ASN A 65 -6.37 -7.17 19.33
C ASN A 65 -4.96 -6.83 19.87
N CYS A 66 -4.04 -6.59 18.94
CA CYS A 66 -2.74 -6.00 19.24
C CYS A 66 -2.82 -4.48 19.34
N TYR A 67 -3.77 -3.88 18.63
CA TYR A 67 -4.02 -2.45 18.63
C TYR A 67 -5.53 -2.20 18.74
N THR A 68 -5.93 -1.29 19.62
CA THR A 68 -7.34 -0.88 19.79
C THR A 68 -7.42 0.63 19.92
N SER A 69 -8.13 1.26 18.99
CA SER A 69 -8.29 2.71 18.87
C SER A 69 -6.93 3.44 18.73
N ASN A 70 -6.32 3.82 19.85
CA ASN A 70 -5.06 4.55 19.92
C ASN A 70 -4.06 3.90 20.90
N THR A 71 -4.29 2.65 21.30
CA THR A 71 -3.49 1.94 22.31
C THR A 71 -3.02 0.59 21.82
N TRP A 72 -1.76 0.29 22.13
CA TRP A 72 -1.14 -1.02 21.89
C TRP A 72 -1.37 -1.94 23.08
N ASN A 73 -1.57 -3.22 22.82
CA ASN A 73 -1.60 -4.25 23.84
C ASN A 73 -0.19 -4.53 24.33
N VAL A 74 0.18 -4.02 25.51
CA VAL A 74 1.54 -4.11 26.07
C VAL A 74 2.03 -5.53 26.34
N ILE A 75 1.13 -6.52 26.40
CA ILE A 75 1.51 -7.94 26.56
C ILE A 75 1.97 -8.51 25.21
N LEU A 76 1.28 -8.17 24.12
CA LEU A 76 1.62 -8.64 22.77
C LEU A 76 2.69 -7.77 22.09
N CYS A 77 2.69 -6.47 22.39
CA CYS A 77 3.55 -5.45 21.82
C CYS A 77 4.31 -4.67 22.92
N PRO A 78 5.17 -5.33 23.73
CA PRO A 78 6.03 -4.64 24.70
C PRO A 78 7.12 -3.82 24.01
N ASP A 79 7.53 -4.22 22.81
CA ASP A 79 8.46 -3.53 21.93
C ASP A 79 8.11 -3.81 20.45
N PRO A 80 8.66 -3.04 19.50
CA PRO A 80 8.33 -3.21 18.08
C PRO A 80 8.67 -4.59 17.50
N VAL A 81 9.77 -5.22 17.94
CA VAL A 81 10.21 -6.53 17.42
C VAL A 81 9.23 -7.61 17.87
N ALA A 82 8.88 -7.60 19.16
CA ALA A 82 7.88 -8.52 19.70
C ALA A 82 6.51 -8.30 19.03
N CYS A 83 6.12 -7.05 18.78
CA CYS A 83 4.84 -6.75 18.12
C CYS A 83 4.75 -7.30 16.70
N VAL A 84 5.82 -7.17 15.92
CA VAL A 84 5.90 -7.75 14.56
C VAL A 84 5.80 -9.28 14.59
N GLN A 85 6.35 -9.93 15.63
CA GLN A 85 6.33 -11.38 15.78
C GLN A 85 5.00 -11.93 16.31
N ASN A 86 4.34 -11.20 17.20
CA ASN A 86 3.16 -11.67 17.93
C ASN A 86 1.85 -11.31 17.25
N CYS A 87 1.88 -10.41 16.26
CA CYS A 87 0.70 -9.86 15.63
C CYS A 87 0.66 -10.15 14.13
N THR A 88 -0.54 -10.24 13.59
CA THR A 88 -0.81 -10.48 12.17
C THR A 88 -1.79 -9.45 11.64
N LEU A 89 -1.62 -9.06 10.38
CA LEU A 89 -2.57 -8.21 9.67
C LEU A 89 -3.59 -9.04 8.94
N ASP A 90 -4.84 -8.64 9.10
CA ASP A 90 -5.97 -9.24 8.41
C ASP A 90 -6.85 -8.18 7.73
N SER A 91 -7.66 -8.61 6.78
CA SER A 91 -8.54 -7.73 6.03
C SER A 91 -9.62 -7.12 6.93
N GLY A 92 -10.22 -6.02 6.48
CA GLY A 92 -11.32 -5.41 7.21
C GLY A 92 -12.30 -4.64 6.33
N THR A 93 -13.29 -4.04 6.98
CA THR A 93 -14.47 -3.49 6.30
C THR A 93 -14.45 -1.96 6.29
N TYR A 94 -14.22 -1.34 5.12
CA TYR A 94 -14.00 0.11 5.02
C TYR A 94 -14.97 0.84 4.09
N GLY A 95 -16.07 0.19 3.67
CA GLY A 95 -17.06 0.79 2.77
C GLY A 95 -16.48 1.19 1.41
N ILE A 96 -15.55 0.36 0.93
CA ILE A 96 -14.89 0.46 -0.36
C ILE A 96 -15.64 -0.46 -1.33
N THR A 97 -15.95 0.04 -2.52
CA THR A 97 -16.52 -0.78 -3.60
C THR A 97 -15.95 -0.39 -4.95
N THR A 98 -15.78 -1.35 -5.84
CA THR A 98 -15.43 -1.10 -7.25
C THR A 98 -16.55 -1.53 -8.18
N SER A 99 -16.69 -0.83 -9.30
CA SER A 99 -17.60 -1.19 -10.39
C SER A 99 -17.01 -0.71 -11.71
N GLY A 100 -16.42 -1.62 -12.49
CA GLY A 100 -15.73 -1.26 -13.73
C GLY A 100 -14.54 -0.35 -13.45
N ASP A 101 -14.56 0.87 -13.98
CA ASP A 101 -13.56 1.92 -13.83
C ASP A 101 -13.79 2.85 -12.63
N ALA A 102 -14.85 2.62 -11.85
CA ALA A 102 -15.19 3.43 -10.68
C ALA A 102 -14.74 2.78 -9.37
N LEU A 103 -13.98 3.54 -8.57
CA LEU A 103 -13.68 3.26 -7.16
C LEU A 103 -14.49 4.20 -6.27
N THR A 104 -15.33 3.64 -5.40
CA THR A 104 -16.15 4.42 -4.45
C THR A 104 -15.63 4.22 -3.03
N LEU A 105 -15.32 5.34 -2.36
CA LEU A 105 -14.84 5.36 -0.99
C LEU A 105 -15.87 6.07 -0.09
N LYS A 106 -16.52 5.33 0.81
CA LYS A 106 -17.42 5.93 1.80
C LYS A 106 -16.61 6.59 2.91
N PHE A 107 -16.99 7.82 3.29
CA PHE A 107 -16.29 8.56 4.35
C PHE A 107 -16.45 7.91 5.73
N VAL A 108 -17.64 7.36 6.05
CA VAL A 108 -17.92 6.68 7.31
C VAL A 108 -18.59 5.34 7.04
N THR A 109 -18.04 4.28 7.63
CA THR A 109 -18.61 2.92 7.60
C THR A 109 -18.49 2.29 8.98
N GLY A 110 -19.60 2.16 9.71
CA GLY A 110 -19.56 1.75 11.11
C GLY A 110 -18.74 2.73 11.94
N SER A 111 -17.70 2.23 12.63
CA SER A 111 -16.74 3.05 13.38
C SER A 111 -15.54 3.54 12.56
N ASN A 112 -15.40 3.10 11.30
CA ASN A 112 -14.29 3.49 10.44
C ASN A 112 -14.58 4.84 9.78
N VAL A 113 -13.59 5.73 9.84
CA VAL A 113 -13.62 7.06 9.21
C VAL A 113 -12.45 7.15 8.26
N SER A 114 -12.71 7.53 7.01
CA SER A 114 -11.76 7.54 5.91
C SER A 114 -11.31 6.14 5.46
N SER A 115 -10.62 6.12 4.32
CA SER A 115 -9.90 4.96 3.78
C SER A 115 -8.72 5.45 2.93
N CYS A 116 -7.72 4.60 2.73
CA CYS A 116 -6.62 4.82 1.80
C CYS A 116 -6.41 3.55 0.97
N MET A 117 -6.19 3.72 -0.33
CA MET A 117 -6.13 2.63 -1.31
C MET A 117 -4.93 2.81 -2.21
N TYR A 118 -4.32 1.69 -2.60
CA TYR A 118 -3.25 1.65 -3.57
C TYR A 118 -3.66 0.82 -4.78
N LEU A 119 -3.27 1.27 -5.97
CA LEU A 119 -3.40 0.49 -7.20
C LEU A 119 -2.25 -0.51 -7.31
N MET A 120 -2.57 -1.73 -7.72
CA MET A 120 -1.63 -2.84 -7.81
C MET A 120 -1.41 -3.31 -9.24
N ALA A 121 -0.20 -3.76 -9.54
CA ALA A 121 0.15 -4.46 -10.78
C ALA A 121 -0.10 -5.97 -10.68
N SER A 122 -0.04 -6.53 -9.47
CA SER A 122 -0.32 -7.93 -9.12
C SER A 122 -0.68 -8.02 -7.64
N ASP A 123 -1.07 -9.19 -7.14
CA ASP A 123 -1.40 -9.37 -5.71
C ASP A 123 -0.25 -9.06 -4.73
N THR A 124 0.97 -8.90 -5.21
CA THR A 124 2.16 -8.66 -4.36
C THR A 124 2.96 -7.43 -4.76
N SER A 125 2.49 -6.63 -5.72
CA SER A 125 3.25 -5.48 -6.21
C SER A 125 2.36 -4.29 -6.58
N TYR A 126 2.72 -3.10 -6.10
CA TYR A 126 2.08 -1.85 -6.50
C TYR A 126 2.27 -1.54 -7.98
N GLN A 127 1.31 -0.83 -8.55
CA GLN A 127 1.44 -0.28 -9.89
C GLN A 127 2.37 0.93 -9.87
N MET A 128 3.49 0.82 -10.58
CA MET A 128 4.47 1.91 -10.70
C MET A 128 4.22 2.72 -11.98
N PHE A 129 3.93 4.00 -11.81
CA PHE A 129 3.71 4.93 -12.92
C PHE A 129 5.01 5.67 -13.30
N LYS A 130 5.43 5.54 -14.56
CA LYS A 130 6.55 6.30 -15.14
C LYS A 130 6.02 7.46 -15.99
N LEU A 131 5.66 8.56 -15.34
CA LEU A 131 4.91 9.65 -15.99
C LEU A 131 5.76 10.70 -16.72
N LYS A 132 7.08 10.53 -16.80
CA LYS A 132 7.93 11.46 -17.55
C LYS A 132 7.50 11.49 -19.02
N ASN A 133 7.10 12.67 -19.50
CA ASN A 133 6.54 12.87 -20.84
C ASN A 133 5.26 12.04 -21.12
N GLN A 134 4.47 11.74 -20.08
CA GLN A 134 3.15 11.11 -20.20
C GLN A 134 2.09 11.94 -19.47
N GLU A 135 0.82 11.60 -19.70
CA GLU A 135 -0.33 12.21 -19.03
C GLU A 135 -1.01 11.19 -18.12
N PHE A 136 -1.57 11.67 -17.02
CA PHE A 136 -2.45 10.89 -16.15
C PHE A 136 -3.79 11.62 -16.02
N ALA A 137 -4.88 10.95 -16.37
CA ALA A 137 -6.22 11.51 -16.36
C ALA A 137 -7.15 10.63 -15.51
N PHE A 138 -8.07 11.27 -14.78
CA PHE A 138 -9.10 10.58 -14.00
C PHE A 138 -10.33 11.47 -13.85
N ASN A 139 -11.47 10.83 -13.65
CA ASN A 139 -12.71 11.50 -13.30
C ASN A 139 -12.94 11.38 -11.80
N VAL A 140 -13.44 12.46 -11.19
CA VAL A 140 -13.79 12.48 -9.76
C VAL A 140 -15.20 13.04 -9.61
N ASP A 141 -16.05 12.28 -8.92
CA ASP A 141 -17.33 12.77 -8.42
C ASP A 141 -17.15 13.20 -6.96
N ILE A 142 -17.41 14.48 -6.67
CA ILE A 142 -17.25 15.06 -5.35
C ILE A 142 -18.61 15.54 -4.88
N ILE A 143 -19.23 14.78 -3.97
CA ILE A 143 -20.40 15.26 -3.23
C ILE A 143 -19.90 16.24 -2.16
N THR A 144 -19.98 17.53 -2.47
CA THR A 144 -19.52 18.63 -1.62
C THR A 144 -20.40 18.75 -0.37
N SER A 145 -19.98 18.12 0.72
CA SER A 145 -20.36 18.53 2.07
C SER A 145 -19.15 19.20 2.72
N CYS A 146 -19.40 20.34 3.38
CA CYS A 146 -18.36 21.24 3.88
C CYS A 146 -17.31 20.50 4.74
N ARG A 147 -16.02 20.69 4.43
CA ARG A 147 -14.83 20.11 5.12
C ARG A 147 -14.51 18.63 4.88
N ARG A 148 -14.82 18.06 3.71
CA ARG A 148 -14.23 16.77 3.29
C ARG A 148 -13.13 16.98 2.26
N ARG A 149 -12.12 16.12 2.29
CA ARG A 149 -10.96 16.12 1.40
C ARG A 149 -10.85 14.74 0.77
N THR A 150 -10.83 14.70 -0.56
CA THR A 150 -10.53 13.52 -1.35
C THR A 150 -9.28 13.82 -2.13
N GLU A 151 -8.29 12.94 -2.07
CA GLU A 151 -6.99 13.14 -2.71
C GLU A 151 -6.65 11.94 -3.58
N LEU A 152 -6.07 12.21 -4.75
CA LEU A 152 -5.36 11.24 -5.55
C LEU A 152 -3.90 11.68 -5.59
N ILE A 153 -3.00 10.84 -5.07
CA ILE A 153 -1.59 11.16 -4.91
C ILE A 153 -0.76 10.05 -5.56
N LEU A 154 0.24 10.44 -6.34
CA LEU A 154 1.28 9.54 -6.81
C LEU A 154 2.46 9.64 -5.86
N THR A 155 2.67 8.58 -5.09
CA THR A 155 3.78 8.48 -4.14
C THR A 155 4.79 7.46 -4.61
N GLY A 156 6.06 7.67 -4.27
CA GLY A 156 7.09 6.65 -4.41
C GLY A 156 6.87 5.57 -3.35
N ALA A 157 6.28 4.44 -3.73
CA ALA A 157 6.24 3.27 -2.87
C ALA A 157 7.56 2.51 -2.98
N LEU A 158 8.14 2.13 -1.83
CA LEU A 158 9.32 1.28 -1.81
C LEU A 158 8.96 -0.13 -2.30
N ARG A 159 9.33 -0.45 -3.54
CA ARG A 159 9.88 -1.77 -3.85
C ARG A 159 11.36 -1.68 -3.48
N GLN A 160 11.98 -2.72 -2.93
CA GLN A 160 13.43 -2.79 -2.65
C GLN A 160 14.33 -2.65 -3.92
N GLU A 161 13.77 -2.19 -5.03
CA GLU A 161 14.49 -1.70 -6.20
C GLU A 161 14.19 -0.19 -6.35
N ILE A 162 14.69 0.61 -5.41
CA ILE A 162 15.09 1.96 -5.81
C ILE A 162 16.35 1.76 -6.64
N ASP A 163 16.24 1.97 -7.94
CA ASP A 163 17.41 2.18 -8.80
C ASP A 163 17.99 3.54 -8.41
N TRP A 164 18.92 3.52 -7.45
CA TRP A 164 19.61 4.72 -6.94
C TRP A 164 20.48 5.40 -8.02
N ASP A 165 20.66 4.76 -9.18
CA ASP A 165 21.41 5.29 -10.30
C ASP A 165 20.52 6.01 -11.34
N ASP A 166 19.19 6.11 -11.15
CA ASP A 166 18.34 6.95 -12.00
C ASP A 166 18.48 8.44 -11.63
N PRO A 167 19.15 9.27 -12.45
CA PRO A 167 19.32 10.70 -12.15
C PRO A 167 18.00 11.49 -12.13
N ALA A 168 16.86 10.87 -12.50
CA ALA A 168 15.53 11.48 -12.44
C ALA A 168 14.89 11.43 -11.03
N TYR A 169 15.36 10.58 -10.11
CA TYR A 169 14.76 10.43 -8.78
C TYR A 169 15.63 11.07 -7.68
N LYS A 170 15.59 12.41 -7.59
CA LYS A 170 16.01 13.12 -6.38
C LYS A 170 14.84 13.21 -5.41
N VAL A 171 14.74 12.28 -4.45
CA VAL A 171 13.84 12.43 -3.32
C VAL A 171 14.41 13.50 -2.39
N ALA A 172 13.86 14.71 -2.45
CA ALA A 172 14.09 15.74 -1.45
C ALA A 172 13.30 15.39 -0.18
N GLY A 173 13.88 14.54 0.67
CA GLY A 173 13.40 14.31 2.03
C GLY A 173 14.25 15.07 3.02
N SER A 174 13.78 16.23 3.50
CA SER A 174 14.34 16.82 4.71
C SER A 174 13.82 16.03 5.92
N PHE A 175 14.72 15.31 6.59
CA PHE A 175 14.47 14.92 7.98
C PHE A 175 14.61 16.18 8.82
N ALA A 176 13.48 16.73 9.29
CA ALA A 176 13.52 17.64 10.42
C ALA A 176 13.62 16.79 11.70
N THR A 177 14.72 16.97 12.43
CA THR A 177 14.83 16.69 13.86
C THR A 177 13.90 17.58 14.66
#